data_AF-A0A0N0KA03-F1
#
_entry.id   AF-A0A0N0KA03-F1
#
_cell.length_a   1.000
_cell.length_b   1.000
_cell.length_c   1.000
_cell.angle_alpha   90.00
_cell.angle_beta   90.00
_cell.angle_gamma   90.00
#
_symmetry.space_group_name_H-M   'P 1'
#
loop_
_entity.id
_entity.type
_entity.pdbx_description
1 polymer ?
#
loop_
_entity_poly.entity_id
_entity_poly.type
_entity_poly.pdbx_seq_one_letter_code
_entity_poly.pdbx_strand_id
1 'polypeptide(L)' 'MNVDKAVLSFAGAMVLISLSLATLVDPAWLWLTAFVGANMLQAGITGFCPAAMILRKLGLPPGNAFR' A
#
# COMPACT_ATOMS: atom_id res chain seq x y z
N MET A 1 2.60 1.96 -16.57
CA MET A 1 2.23 1.89 -15.14
C MET A 1 3.46 1.39 -14.40
N ASN A 2 4.07 2.21 -13.55
CA ASN A 2 5.24 1.78 -12.77
C ASN A 2 4.79 1.19 -11.44
N VAL A 3 5.63 0.34 -10.85
CA VAL A 3 5.38 -0.28 -9.54
C VAL A 3 5.01 0.76 -8.49
N ASP A 4 5.65 1.93 -8.49
CA ASP A 4 5.38 3.03 -7.53
C ASP A 4 3.95 3.55 -7.63
N LYS A 5 3.48 3.81 -8.86
CA LYS A 5 2.11 4.28 -9.09
C LYS A 5 1.09 3.21 -8.73
N ALA A 6 1.38 1.95 -9.06
CA ALA A 6 0.47 0.85 -8.77
C ALA A 6 0.40 0.55 -7.25
N VAL A 7 1.52 0.63 -6.53
CA VAL A 7 1.55 0.53 -5.06
C VAL A 7 0.78 1.69 -4.42
N LEU A 8 0.97 2.92 -4.90
CA LEU A 8 0.27 4.09 -4.36
C LEU A 8 -1.26 4.00 -4.57
N SER A 9 -1.69 3.57 -5.76
CA SER A 9 -3.11 3.35 -6.05
C SER A 9 -3.70 2.20 -5.23
N PHE A 10 -2.96 1.10 -5.06
CA PHE A 10 -3.40 -0.04 -4.25
C PHE A 10 -3.53 0.32 -2.76
N ALA A 11 -2.54 1.03 -2.21
CA ALA A 11 -2.57 1.49 -0.83
C ALA A 11 -3.72 2.48 -0.59
N GLY A 12 -3.93 3.43 -1.51
CA GLY A 12 -5.06 4.36 -1.43
C GLY A 12 -6.42 3.66 -1.46
N ALA A 13 -6.59 2.66 -2.32
CA ALA A 13 -7.82 1.86 -2.36
C ALA A 13 -8.04 1.09 -1.06
N MET A 14 -7.01 0.44 -0.52
CA MET A 14 -7.09 -0.28 0.76
C MET A 14 -7.47 0.63 1.92
N VAL A 15 -6.94 1.86 1.96
CA VAL A 15 -7.30 2.86 2.99
C VAL A 15 -8.77 3.29 2.86
N LEU A 16 -9.27 3.57 1.65
CA LEU A 16 -10.66 3.97 1.45
C LEU A 16 -11.65 2.84 1.79
N ILE A 17 -11.32 1.60 1.44
CA ILE A 17 -12.11 0.42 1.80
C ILE A 17 -12.13 0.24 3.32
N SER A 18 -10.97 0.33 3.97
CA SER A 18 -10.86 0.18 5.43
C SER A 18 -11.58 1.29 6.17
N LEU A 19 -11.52 2.53 5.69
CA LEU A 19 -12.26 3.66 6.24
C LEU A 19 -13.78 3.44 6.10
N SER A 20 -14.24 2.98 4.94
CA SER A 20 -15.66 2.71 4.71
C SER A 20 -16.17 1.56 5.59
N LEU A 21 -15.37 0.51 5.80
CA LEU A 21 -15.75 -0.57 6.70
C LEU A 21 -15.65 -0.16 8.18
N ALA A 22 -14.72 0.71 8.53
CA ALA A 22 -14.60 1.24 9.89
C ALA A 22 -15.83 2.07 10.29
N THR A 23 -16.44 2.80 9.35
CA THR A 23 -17.65 3.60 9.60
C THR A 23 -18.94 2.78 9.52
N LEU A 24 -18.99 1.73 8.68
CA LEU A 24 -20.20 0.94 8.45
C LEU A 24 -20.32 -0.33 9.31
N VAL A 25 -19.19 -0.91 9.74
CA VAL A 25 -19.16 -2.21 10.42
C VAL A 25 -18.58 -2.08 11.82
N ASP A 26 -17.29 -1.79 11.93
CA ASP A 26 -16.62 -1.70 13.23
C ASP A 26 -15.29 -0.93 13.12
N PRO A 27 -15.00 0.01 14.04
CA PRO A 27 -13.77 0.81 14.03
C PRO A 27 -12.47 -0.02 14.14
N ALA A 28 -12.52 -1.30 14.52
CA ALA A 28 -11.35 -2.19 14.48
C ALA A 28 -10.71 -2.28 13.08
N TRP A 29 -11.43 -1.97 12.00
CA TRP A 29 -10.87 -1.89 10.65
C TRP A 29 -9.79 -0.82 10.46
N LEU A 30 -9.70 0.17 11.36
CA LEU A 30 -8.61 1.14 11.36
C LEU A 30 -7.25 0.51 11.67
N TRP A 31 -7.20 -0.66 12.33
CA TRP A 31 -5.96 -1.41 12.48
C TRP A 31 -5.38 -1.86 11.14
N LEU A 32 -6.24 -2.22 10.17
CA LEU A 32 -5.80 -2.54 8.81
C LEU A 32 -5.22 -1.30 8.12
N THR A 33 -5.89 -0.15 8.25
CA THR A 33 -5.38 1.13 7.75
C THR A 33 -4.03 1.49 8.36
N ALA A 34 -3.88 1.31 9.68
CA ALA A 34 -2.63 1.56 10.40
C ALA A 34 -1.52 0.62 9.93
N PHE A 35 -1.82 -0.66 9.71
CA PHE A 35 -0.88 -1.63 9.17
C PHE A 35 -0.41 -1.24 7.75
N VAL A 36 -1.34 -0.91 6.85
CA VAL A 36 -1.01 -0.46 5.48
C VAL A 36 -0.18 0.83 5.52
N GLY A 37 -0.55 1.79 6.37
CA GLY A 37 0.19 3.04 6.57
C GLY A 37 1.61 2.82 7.11
N ALA A 38 1.78 1.94 8.10
CA ALA A 38 3.10 1.59 8.64
C ALA A 38 3.99 0.94 7.58
N ASN A 39 3.44 0.04 6.75
CA ASN A 39 4.17 -0.56 5.63
C ASN A 39 4.57 0.47 4.56
N MET A 40 3.72 1.46 4.27
CA MET A 40 4.06 2.57 3.37
C MET A 40 5.15 3.48 3.97
N LEU A 41 5.08 3.76 5.28
CA LEU A 41 6.08 4.56 5.97
C LEU A 41 7.45 3.87 5.95
N GLN A 42 7.48 2.57 6.27
CA GLN A 42 8.68 1.75 6.19
C GLN A 42 9.23 1.72 4.76
N ALA A 43 8.36 1.59 3.75
CA ALA A 43 8.76 1.65 2.35
C ALA A 43 9.35 3.01 1.94
N GLY A 44 8.81 4.12 2.44
CA GLY A 44 9.35 5.46 2.17
C GLY A 44 10.73 5.70 2.80
N ILE A 45 11.01 5.07 3.94
CA ILE A 45 12.29 5.22 4.66
C ILE A 45 13.35 4.24 4.15
N THR A 46 12.96 2.99 3.88
CA THR A 46 13.90 1.91 3.53
C THR A 46 13.94 1.57 2.05
N GLY A 47 13.03 2.10 1.23
CA GLY A 47 12.84 1.69 -0.16
C GLY A 47 12.29 0.26 -0.29
N PHE A 48 11.95 -0.41 0.80
CA PHE A 48 11.50 -1.80 0.81
C PHE A 48 9.99 -1.88 1.02
N CYS A 49 9.23 -2.09 -0.07
CA CYS A 49 7.80 -2.34 0.02
C CYS A 49 7.49 -3.78 -0.42
N PRO A 50 6.89 -4.63 0.44
CA PRO A 50 6.48 -5.98 0.05
C PRO A 50 5.46 -5.96 -1.10
N ALA A 51 4.59 -4.95 -1.15
CA ALA A 51 3.70 -4.72 -2.28
C ALA A 51 4.49 -4.44 -3.58
N ALA A 52 5.56 -3.65 -3.52
CA ALA A 52 6.41 -3.41 -4.68
C ALA A 52 7.10 -4.70 -5.17
N MET A 53 7.53 -5.58 -4.27
CA MET A 53 8.07 -6.89 -4.66
C MET A 53 7.03 -7.78 -5.34
N ILE A 54 5.79 -7.83 -4.82
CA ILE A 54 4.70 -8.59 -5.43
C ILE A 54 4.39 -8.05 -6.83
N LEU A 55 4.32 -6.72 -6.98
CA LEU A 55 4.04 -6.09 -8.27
C LEU A 55 5.21 -6.20 -9.27
N ARG A 56 6.47 -6.16 -8.80
CA ARG A 56 7.64 -6.52 -9.63
C ARG A 56 7.56 -7.97 -10.10
N LYS A 57 7.14 -8.89 -9.23
CA LYS A 57 6.97 -10.31 -9.57
C LYS A 57 5.82 -10.53 -10.56
N LEU A 58 4.83 -9.63 -10.58
CA LEU A 58 3.75 -9.58 -11.57
C LEU A 58 4.18 -8.99 -12.93
N GLY A 59 5.43 -8.57 -13.08
CA GLY A 59 5.99 -8.07 -14.34
C GLY A 59 5.87 -6.56 -14.57
N LEU A 60 5.51 -5.76 -13.56
CA LEU A 60 5.51 -4.31 -13.70
C LEU A 60 6.94 -3.73 -13.64
N PRO A 61 7.28 -2.74 -14.48
CA PRO A 61 8.57 -2.09 -14.46
C PRO A 61 8.77 -1.33 -13.12
N PRO A 62 9.90 -1.53 -12.42
CA PRO A 62 10.22 -0.76 -11.23
C PRO A 62 10.39 0.70 -11.65
N GLY A 63 9.77 1.63 -10.92
CA GLY A 63 10.05 3.04 -11.08
C GLY A 63 11.02 3.54 -10.01
N ASN A 64 11.20 4.85 -9.99
CA ASN A 64 12.35 5.47 -9.33
C ASN A 64 12.36 5.39 -7.80
N ALA A 65 11.23 5.13 -7.13
CA ALA A 65 11.19 5.05 -5.66
C ALA A 65 11.44 3.63 -5.12
N PHE A 66 11.49 2.61 -5.96
CA PHE A 66 11.87 1.23 -5.61
C PHE A 66 13.06 0.70 -6.42
N ARG A 67 14.09 1.54 -6.61
CA ARG A 67 15.28 1.23 -7.40
C ARG A 67 16.21 0.23 -6.71
#